data_AF-A0A5C5WNE8-F1
#
_entry.id   AF-A0A5C5WNE8-F1
#
_cell.length_a   1.000
_cell.length_b   1.000
_cell.length_c   1.000
_cell.angle_alpha   90.00
_cell.angle_beta   90.00
_cell.angle_gamma   90.00
#
_symmetry.space_group_name_H-M   'P 1'
#
loop_
_entity.id
_entity.type
_entity.pdbx_description
1 polymer ?
#
loop_
_entity_poly.entity_id
_entity_poly.type
_entity_poly.pdbx_seq_one_letter_code
_entity_poly.pdbx_strand_id
1 'polypeptide(L)'
;MQNDYAVDVEVQMQNLYQSLSEKDRRRYAAVEASKLGHGGIGYIADLLGCHPDTIAQGKRDLANLPHDEAQGRIRKKGRDAQLLANTSQASSMRSRLKSKRKRLDRRSAAAKSGRTWDCE
;
A
#
# COMPACT_ATOMS: atom_id res chain seq x y z
N MET A 1 -7.74 -20.82 -30.25
CA MET A 1 -7.91 -21.18 -28.83
C MET A 1 -7.71 -19.89 -28.04
N GLN A 2 -8.81 -19.28 -27.58
CA GLN A 2 -8.75 -18.19 -26.60
C GLN A 2 -8.20 -18.82 -25.31
N ASN A 3 -7.04 -18.34 -24.87
CA ASN A 3 -6.38 -18.83 -23.67
C ASN A 3 -6.73 -17.86 -22.55
N ASP A 4 -8.00 -17.85 -22.17
CA ASP A 4 -8.51 -16.93 -21.17
C ASP A 4 -8.30 -17.53 -19.78
N TYR A 5 -8.00 -16.68 -18.79
CA TYR A 5 -7.91 -17.10 -17.40
C TYR A 5 -9.32 -17.40 -16.85
N ALA A 6 -9.39 -18.23 -15.82
CA ALA A 6 -10.63 -18.38 -15.07
C ALA A 6 -11.01 -17.06 -14.38
N VAL A 7 -12.31 -16.78 -14.25
CA VAL A 7 -12.83 -15.48 -13.76
C VAL A 7 -12.32 -15.13 -12.36
N ASP A 8 -12.12 -16.14 -11.50
CA ASP A 8 -11.54 -15.97 -10.16
C ASP A 8 -10.08 -15.51 -10.22
N VAL A 9 -9.31 -16.01 -11.19
CA VAL A 9 -7.93 -15.61 -11.43
C VAL A 9 -7.88 -14.19 -11.99
N GLU A 10 -8.76 -13.84 -12.94
CA GLU A 10 -8.85 -12.48 -13.48
C GLU A 10 -9.07 -11.43 -12.37
N VAL A 11 -9.98 -11.71 -11.43
CA VAL A 11 -10.24 -10.84 -10.28
C VAL A 11 -9.01 -10.73 -9.37
N GLN A 12 -8.31 -11.84 -9.10
CA GLN A 12 -7.07 -11.81 -8.32
C GLN A 12 -5.98 -11.00 -9.01
N MET A 13 -5.84 -11.14 -10.33
CA MET A 13 -4.88 -10.38 -11.14
C MET A 13 -5.16 -8.89 -11.07
N GLN A 14 -6.42 -8.48 -11.20
CA GLN A 14 -6.82 -7.07 -11.08
C GLN A 14 -6.53 -6.50 -9.69
N ASN A 15 -6.88 -7.23 -8.62
CA ASN A 15 -6.61 -6.81 -7.25
C ASN A 15 -5.10 -6.66 -6.98
N LEU A 16 -4.31 -7.62 -7.43
CA LEU A 16 -2.86 -7.55 -7.32
C LEU A 16 -2.32 -6.34 -8.11
N TYR A 17 -2.76 -6.15 -9.36
CA TYR A 17 -2.33 -5.05 -10.20
C TYR A 17 -2.57 -3.69 -9.57
N GLN A 18 -3.72 -3.50 -8.90
CA GLN A 18 -4.02 -2.25 -8.20
C GLN A 18 -3.13 -1.99 -6.98
N SER A 19 -2.62 -3.04 -6.34
CA SER A 19 -1.73 -2.93 -5.18
C SER A 19 -0.25 -2.64 -5.53
N LEU A 20 0.15 -2.89 -6.78
CA LEU A 20 1.53 -2.79 -7.22
C LEU A 20 1.97 -1.34 -7.52
N SER A 21 3.27 -1.10 -7.37
CA SER A 21 3.87 0.16 -7.82
C SER A 21 3.80 0.28 -9.35
N GLU A 22 3.84 1.50 -9.88
CA GLU A 22 3.75 1.70 -11.33
C GLU A 22 4.80 0.90 -12.11
N LYS A 23 6.04 0.81 -11.60
CA LYS A 23 7.11 0.03 -12.23
C LYS A 23 6.78 -1.46 -12.28
N ASP A 24 6.27 -1.98 -11.18
CA ASP A 24 5.94 -3.41 -11.05
C ASP A 24 4.70 -3.75 -11.85
N ARG A 25 3.75 -2.82 -11.99
CA ARG A 25 2.58 -2.98 -12.87
C ARG A 25 2.98 -3.21 -14.33
N ARG A 26 3.92 -2.43 -14.87
CA ARG A 26 4.35 -2.61 -16.28
C ARG A 26 5.03 -3.97 -16.48
N ARG A 27 5.92 -4.33 -15.54
CA ARG A 27 6.65 -5.61 -15.55
C ARG A 27 5.67 -6.79 -15.41
N TYR A 28 4.73 -6.72 -14.48
CA TYR A 28 3.72 -7.75 -14.24
C TYR A 28 2.85 -7.98 -15.49
N ALA A 29 2.30 -6.91 -16.08
CA ALA A 29 1.48 -7.02 -17.28
C ALA A 29 2.26 -7.63 -18.47
N ALA A 30 3.56 -7.32 -18.57
CA ALA A 30 4.45 -7.92 -19.57
C ALA A 30 4.68 -9.42 -19.36
N VAL A 31 4.82 -9.88 -18.12
CA VAL A 31 4.94 -11.31 -17.78
C VAL A 31 3.65 -12.04 -18.15
N GLU A 32 2.50 -11.52 -17.72
CA GLU A 32 1.20 -12.14 -17.98
C GLU A 32 0.89 -12.22 -19.47
N ALA A 33 1.16 -11.14 -20.22
CA ALA A 33 0.98 -11.13 -21.67
C ALA A 33 1.93 -12.11 -22.39
N SER A 34 3.09 -12.43 -21.80
CA SER A 34 4.03 -13.39 -22.38
C SER A 34 3.60 -14.84 -22.18
N LYS A 35 2.81 -15.14 -21.14
CA LYS A 35 2.24 -16.49 -20.90
C LYS A 35 1.20 -16.88 -21.95
N LEU A 36 0.49 -15.90 -22.50
CA LEU A 36 -0.62 -16.10 -23.43
C LEU A 36 -0.20 -16.12 -24.91
N GLY A 37 1.05 -15.80 -25.23
CA GLY A 37 1.58 -15.86 -26.60
C GLY A 37 1.03 -14.76 -27.53
N HIS A 38 0.58 -15.14 -28.73
CA HIS A 38 0.08 -14.20 -29.75
C HIS A 38 -1.32 -13.68 -29.36
N GLY A 39 -1.47 -12.36 -29.20
CA GLY A 39 -2.74 -11.73 -28.80
C GLY A 39 -2.89 -11.49 -27.29
N GLY A 40 -2.01 -12.07 -26.46
CA GLY A 40 -2.02 -11.88 -25.01
C GLY A 40 -1.85 -10.42 -24.57
N ILE A 41 -1.19 -9.59 -25.38
CA ILE A 41 -1.02 -8.17 -25.10
C ILE A 41 -2.38 -7.44 -25.08
N GLY A 42 -3.23 -7.69 -26.08
CA GLY A 42 -4.55 -7.06 -26.15
C GLY A 42 -5.45 -7.51 -25.00
N TYR A 43 -5.51 -8.82 -24.78
CA TYR A 43 -6.32 -9.38 -23.69
C TYR A 43 -5.90 -8.87 -22.31
N ILE A 44 -4.59 -8.83 -22.00
CA ILE A 44 -4.11 -8.31 -20.71
C ILE A 44 -4.28 -6.79 -20.60
N ALA A 45 -4.16 -6.06 -21.72
CA ALA A 45 -4.43 -4.63 -21.76
C ALA A 45 -5.88 -4.33 -21.38
N ASP A 46 -6.82 -5.08 -21.95
CA ASP A 46 -8.25 -4.95 -21.67
C ASP A 46 -8.57 -5.38 -20.22
N LEU A 47 -8.01 -6.52 -19.77
CA LEU A 47 -8.25 -7.06 -18.43
C LEU A 47 -7.75 -6.13 -17.31
N LEU A 48 -6.57 -5.54 -17.47
CA LEU A 48 -5.92 -4.67 -16.48
C LEU A 48 -6.23 -3.18 -16.70
N GLY A 49 -6.93 -2.83 -17.78
CA GLY A 49 -7.23 -1.45 -18.15
C GLY A 49 -5.98 -0.60 -18.43
N CYS A 50 -4.95 -1.20 -19.05
CA CYS A 50 -3.68 -0.54 -19.33
C CYS A 50 -3.39 -0.46 -20.83
N HIS A 51 -2.62 0.55 -21.26
CA HIS A 51 -2.30 0.70 -22.68
C HIS A 51 -1.33 -0.42 -23.13
N PRO A 52 -1.50 -1.01 -24.33
CA PRO A 52 -0.60 -2.05 -24.84
C PRO A 52 0.88 -1.61 -24.87
N ASP A 53 1.16 -0.32 -25.05
CA ASP A 53 2.53 0.22 -24.95
C ASP A 53 3.14 0.07 -23.56
N THR A 54 2.32 0.06 -22.50
CA THR A 54 2.78 -0.18 -21.12
C THR A 54 3.31 -1.60 -20.99
N ILE A 55 2.66 -2.56 -21.65
CA ILE A 55 3.07 -3.96 -21.70
C ILE A 55 4.35 -4.10 -22.55
N ALA A 56 4.42 -3.41 -23.69
CA ALA A 56 5.61 -3.39 -24.53
C ALA A 56 6.83 -2.78 -23.81
N GLN A 57 6.61 -1.69 -23.06
CA GLN A 57 7.63 -1.11 -22.18
C GLN A 57 8.02 -2.07 -21.07
N GLY A 58 7.06 -2.72 -20.42
CA GLY A 58 7.31 -3.74 -19.40
C GLY A 58 8.17 -4.89 -19.91
N LYS A 59 8.00 -5.32 -21.17
CA LYS A 59 8.86 -6.34 -21.81
C LYS A 59 10.30 -5.86 -21.94
N ARG A 60 10.50 -4.60 -22.34
CA ARG A 60 11.83 -3.97 -22.39
C ARG A 60 12.44 -3.82 -21.00
N ASP A 61 11.63 -3.44 -20.02
CA ASP A 61 12.06 -3.32 -18.62
C ASP A 61 12.51 -4.68 -18.07
N LEU A 62 11.81 -5.77 -18.38
CA LEU A 62 12.19 -7.15 -18.01
C LEU A 62 13.50 -7.61 -18.69
N ALA A 63 13.70 -7.27 -19.96
CA ALA A 63 14.94 -7.60 -20.69
C ALA A 63 16.19 -6.92 -20.10
N ASN A 64 16.00 -5.81 -19.39
CA ASN A 64 17.07 -5.05 -18.74
C ASN A 64 17.33 -5.49 -17.28
N LEU A 65 16.58 -6.47 -16.73
CA LEU A 65 16.87 -7.04 -15.40
C LEU A 65 18.07 -8.02 -15.49
N PRO A 66 19.02 -8.00 -14.53
CA PRO A 66 18.93 -7.41 -13.19
C PRO A 66 19.57 -6.02 -13.03
N HIS A 67 19.95 -5.34 -14.12
CA HIS A 67 20.58 -4.02 -14.05
C HIS A 67 19.52 -2.93 -13.82
N ASP A 68 18.91 -2.95 -12.63
CA ASP A 68 17.93 -1.96 -12.22
C ASP A 68 18.68 -0.67 -11.85
N GLU A 69 18.99 0.19 -12.84
CA GLU A 69 19.57 1.52 -12.62
C GLU A 69 18.74 2.38 -11.63
N ALA A 70 17.51 1.95 -11.34
CA ALA A 70 16.64 2.56 -10.35
C ALA A 70 16.91 2.17 -8.89
N GLN A 71 17.65 1.10 -8.57
CA GLN A 71 18.00 0.79 -7.17
C GLN A 71 18.89 1.88 -6.55
N GLY A 72 19.73 2.54 -7.36
CA GLY A 72 20.57 3.68 -6.92
C GLY A 72 19.89 5.05 -6.95
N ARG A 73 18.71 5.16 -7.59
CA ARG A 73 17.97 6.42 -7.77
C ARG A 73 16.70 6.52 -6.93
N ILE A 74 16.53 5.65 -5.93
CA ILE A 74 15.52 5.85 -4.89
C ILE A 74 15.94 7.07 -4.08
N ARG A 75 15.37 8.23 -4.40
CA ARG A 75 15.58 9.47 -3.65
C ARG A 75 15.21 9.21 -2.19
N LYS A 76 16.20 9.30 -1.28
CA LYS A 76 15.93 9.37 0.16
C LYS A 76 14.93 10.50 0.38
N LYS A 77 13.84 10.23 1.10
CA LYS A 77 12.86 11.25 1.49
C LYS A 77 13.62 12.43 2.08
N GLY A 78 13.48 13.62 1.49
CA GLY A 78 14.17 14.82 1.95
C GLY A 78 13.89 15.06 3.43
N ARG A 79 14.87 15.62 4.16
CA ARG A 79 14.78 15.90 5.61
C ARG A 79 13.45 16.55 6.00
N ASP A 80 12.92 17.44 5.16
CA ASP A 80 11.70 18.19 5.42
C ASP A 80 10.46 17.30 5.48
N ALA A 81 10.38 16.29 4.61
CA ALA A 81 9.27 15.35 4.60
C ALA A 81 9.39 14.29 5.72
N GLN A 82 10.58 14.10 6.32
CA GLN A 82 10.75 13.34 7.56
C GLN A 82 10.35 14.16 8.79
N LEU A 83 10.68 15.45 8.83
CA LEU A 83 10.26 16.36 9.90
C LEU A 83 8.73 16.45 9.98
N LEU A 84 8.03 16.62 8.85
CA LEU A 84 6.57 16.65 8.81
C LEU A 84 5.93 15.31 9.24
N ALA A 85 6.57 14.17 8.95
CA ALA A 85 6.10 12.87 9.42
C ALA A 85 6.30 12.71 10.94
N ASN A 86 7.46 13.11 11.47
CA ASN A 86 7.78 13.00 12.89
C ASN A 86 6.92 13.92 13.76
N THR A 87 6.60 15.14 13.28
CA THR A 87 5.70 16.05 13.99
C THR A 87 4.27 15.49 14.09
N SER A 88 3.80 14.78 13.05
CA SER A 88 2.49 14.11 13.08
C SER A 88 2.43 12.96 14.10
N GLN A 89 3.51 12.18 14.23
CA GLN A 89 3.61 11.10 15.22
C GLN A 89 3.70 11.64 16.66
N ALA A 90 4.46 12.71 16.88
CA ALA A 90 4.54 13.36 18.19
C ALA A 90 3.18 13.96 18.62
N SER A 91 2.44 14.54 17.67
CA SER A 91 1.09 15.09 17.90
C SER A 91 0.09 13.99 18.26
N SER A 92 0.16 12.86 17.55
CA SER A 92 -0.62 11.64 17.85
C SER A 92 -0.31 11.10 19.26
N MET A 93 0.97 10.92 19.63
CA MET A 93 1.34 10.46 20.97
C MET A 93 0.89 11.41 22.09
N ARG A 94 1.01 12.73 21.88
CA ARG A 94 0.60 13.75 22.85
C ARG A 94 -0.91 13.74 23.08
N SER A 95 -1.71 13.55 22.02
CA SER A 95 -3.16 13.40 22.13
C SER A 95 -3.53 12.13 22.92
N ARG A 96 -2.83 11.03 22.67
CA ARG A 96 -3.03 9.73 23.33
C ARG A 96 -2.69 9.80 24.83
N LEU A 97 -1.59 10.47 25.21
CA LEU A 97 -1.24 10.71 26.61
C LEU A 97 -2.27 11.59 27.33
N LYS A 98 -2.74 12.68 26.70
CA LYS A 98 -3.79 13.54 27.27
C LYS A 98 -5.07 12.75 27.55
N SER A 99 -5.50 11.93 26.61
CA SER A 99 -6.67 11.05 26.77
C SER A 99 -6.47 10.03 27.88
N LYS A 100 -5.27 9.42 28.00
CA LYS A 100 -4.95 8.45 29.06
C LYS A 100 -4.97 9.10 30.45
N ARG A 101 -4.42 10.32 30.59
CA ARG A 101 -4.45 11.10 31.83
C ARG A 101 -5.88 11.47 32.26
N LYS A 102 -6.70 11.97 31.32
CA LYS A 102 -8.13 12.28 31.59
C LYS A 102 -8.92 11.06 32.08
N ARG A 103 -8.61 9.85 31.58
CA ARG A 103 -9.23 8.60 32.06
C ARG A 103 -8.79 8.25 33.49
N LEU A 104 -7.51 8.44 33.81
CA LEU A 104 -7.00 8.22 35.17
C LEU A 104 -7.62 9.21 36.16
N ASP A 105 -7.69 10.50 35.84
CA ASP A 105 -8.30 11.50 36.71
C ASP A 105 -9.79 11.22 36.97
N ARG A 106 -10.55 10.81 35.96
CA ARG A 106 -11.95 10.37 36.14
C ARG A 106 -12.08 9.16 37.05
N ARG A 107 -11.14 8.21 36.96
CA ARG A 107 -11.11 6.99 37.78
C ARG A 107 -10.72 7.30 39.23
N SER A 108 -9.81 8.26 39.44
CA SER A 108 -9.44 8.78 40.76
C SER A 108 -10.57 9.60 41.40
N ALA A 109 -11.33 10.36 40.61
CA ALA A 109 -12.51 11.08 41.09
C ALA A 109 -13.62 10.11 41.52
N ALA A 110 -13.86 9.03 40.77
CA ALA A 110 -14.81 7.98 41.15
C ALA A 110 -14.36 7.17 42.38
N ALA A 111 -13.05 7.04 42.62
CA ALA A 111 -12.52 6.41 43.83
C ALA A 111 -12.65 7.29 45.08
N LYS A 112 -12.66 8.62 44.93
CA LYS A 112 -12.82 9.60 46.02
C LYS A 112 -14.27 9.82 46.47
N SER A 113 -15.26 9.33 45.71
CA SER A 113 -16.69 9.40 46.08
C SER A 113 -17.20 8.17 46.85
N GLY A 114 -16.30 7.30 47.33
CA GLY A 114 -16.66 6.08 48.07
C GLY A 114 -16.31 6.18 49.55
N ARG A 115 -17.36 6.20 50.39
CA ARG A 115 -17.40 6.04 51.87
C ARG A 115 -17.10 7.27 52.72
N THR A 116 -18.15 8.03 53.00
CA THR A 116 -18.41 8.55 54.36
C THR A 116 -19.72 7.93 54.83
N TRP A 117 -19.65 6.90 55.66
CA TRP A 117 -20.75 6.49 56.52
C TRP A 117 -20.17 6.51 57.93
N ASP A 118 -20.43 7.60 58.65
CA ASP A 118 -20.20 7.71 60.09
C ASP A 118 -21.57 7.89 60.76
N CYS A 119 -21.79 7.04 61.77
CA CYS A 119 -22.66 7.08 62.95
C CYS A 119 -24.12 7.58 62.85
N GLU A 120 -25.07 6.72 63.22
CA GLU A 120 -25.72 6.74 64.56
C GLU A 120 -26.38 5.39 64.88
#